data_AF-A0A5Q4SZJ8-F1
#
_entry.id   AF-A0A5Q4SZJ8-F1
#
_cell.length_a   1.000
_cell.length_b   1.000
_cell.length_c   1.000
_cell.angle_alpha   90.00
_cell.angle_beta   90.00
_cell.angle_gamma   90.00
#
_symmetry.space_group_name_H-M   'P 1'
#
loop_
_entity.id
_entity.type
_entity.pdbx_description
1 polymer ?
#
loop_
_entity_poly.entity_id
_entity_poly.type
_entity_poly.pdbx_seq_one_letter_code
_entity_poly.pdbx_strand_id
1 'polypeptide(L)'
;MPEDRPTLPPVLLPPEAELARAALAAPLLARAVRLARWAGPDTRVGAGGELVTEQLGDAARELGLPDGPDDDGPAYAGEAWRVAVDTGLVEVEDPQEDAPGAPDDEAGPAGSDDDAEAVGGAVAGANLALVTKGSPQDVLGLWLDALDVVLADAAAPVIDDLHDVIGEDGEIDFDALDWDPEAEAEFLEGVLANLYLLTVSEAGPADQPVPLPVLAASMVVPDDMGEPTDDVLEQVSEAMMRLDDQFRLLEPVGLVDYQPVDEAL
;
A
#
# COMPACT_ATOMS: atom_id res chain seq x y z
N MET A 1 32.53 25.10 34.65
CA MET A 1 31.56 24.06 35.01
C MET A 1 31.67 23.00 33.94
N PRO A 2 32.01 21.73 34.24
CA PRO A 2 31.90 20.68 33.25
C PRO A 2 30.41 20.45 33.00
N GLU A 3 30.00 20.54 31.74
CA GLU A 3 28.62 20.27 31.36
C GLU A 3 28.30 18.80 31.65
N ASP A 4 27.19 18.60 32.37
CA ASP A 4 26.59 17.32 32.65
C ASP A 4 26.26 16.67 31.31
N ARG A 5 27.10 15.75 30.84
CA ARG A 5 26.81 15.00 29.61
C ARG A 5 25.63 14.08 29.92
N PRO A 6 24.56 14.08 29.11
CA PRO A 6 23.44 13.17 29.32
C PRO A 6 23.97 11.72 29.43
N THR A 7 23.54 11.02 30.47
CA THR A 7 23.95 9.64 30.79
C THR A 7 23.33 8.60 29.86
N LEU A 8 22.34 9.01 29.06
CA LEU A 8 21.69 8.19 28.05
C LEU A 8 22.22 8.60 26.66
N PRO A 9 22.50 7.63 25.77
CA PRO A 9 22.94 7.93 24.41
C PRO A 9 21.89 8.79 23.69
N PRO A 10 22.29 9.83 22.94
CA PRO A 10 21.35 10.61 22.16
C PRO A 10 20.75 9.74 21.05
N VAL A 11 19.43 9.83 20.87
CA VAL A 11 18.74 9.26 19.72
C VAL A 11 18.90 10.25 18.56
N LEU A 12 19.62 9.85 17.52
CA LEU A 12 19.78 10.63 16.30
C LEU A 12 19.20 9.84 15.15
N LEU A 13 18.20 10.40 14.49
CA LEU A 13 17.74 9.89 13.21
C LEU A 13 18.81 10.12 12.14
N PRO A 14 18.84 9.28 11.08
CA PRO A 14 19.59 9.61 9.88
C PRO A 14 19.20 11.00 9.38
N PRO A 15 20.13 11.75 8.74
CA PRO A 15 19.81 13.05 8.17
C PRO A 15 18.64 12.96 7.19
N GLU A 16 17.79 13.99 7.13
CA GLU A 16 16.62 14.02 6.22
C GLU A 16 17.00 13.74 4.76
N ALA A 17 18.16 14.21 4.31
CA ALA A 17 18.64 13.96 2.95
C ALA A 17 19.02 12.50 2.68
N GLU A 18 19.34 11.72 3.72
CA GLU A 18 19.56 10.28 3.63
C GLU A 18 18.22 9.55 3.59
N LEU A 19 17.29 9.91 4.48
CA LEU A 19 15.93 9.37 4.50
C LEU A 19 15.20 9.63 3.18
N ALA A 20 15.26 10.85 2.65
CA ALA A 20 14.66 11.20 1.37
C ALA A 20 15.26 10.41 0.20
N ARG A 21 16.56 10.06 0.26
CA ARG A 21 17.18 9.21 -0.76
C ARG A 21 16.70 7.77 -0.64
N ALA A 22 16.54 7.26 0.57
CA ALA A 22 15.98 5.93 0.82
C ALA A 22 14.52 5.87 0.33
N ALA A 23 13.70 6.88 0.66
CA ALA A 23 12.33 7.02 0.18
C ALA A 23 12.24 6.99 -1.35
N LEU A 24 13.07 7.76 -2.06
CA LEU A 24 13.11 7.73 -3.54
C LEU A 24 13.64 6.41 -4.13
N ALA A 25 14.36 5.62 -3.34
CA ALA A 25 14.84 4.31 -3.74
C ALA A 25 13.81 3.20 -3.47
N ALA A 26 12.73 3.48 -2.72
CA ALA A 26 11.65 2.53 -2.50
C ALA A 26 11.02 2.14 -3.85
N PRO A 27 10.94 0.83 -4.16
CA PRO A 27 10.44 0.35 -5.46
C PRO A 27 9.08 0.94 -5.85
N LEU A 28 8.12 1.01 -4.92
CA LEU A 28 6.77 1.48 -5.19
C LEU A 28 6.73 2.96 -5.56
N LEU A 29 7.37 3.83 -4.75
CA LEU A 29 7.43 5.26 -5.04
C LEU A 29 8.20 5.53 -6.34
N ALA A 30 9.28 4.79 -6.61
CA ALA A 30 10.03 4.91 -7.86
C ALA A 30 9.19 4.54 -9.08
N ARG A 31 8.35 3.49 -8.98
CA ARG A 31 7.40 3.08 -10.03
C ARG A 31 6.30 4.14 -10.19
N ALA A 32 5.71 4.63 -9.11
CA ALA A 32 4.67 5.68 -9.13
C ALA A 32 5.18 6.95 -9.84
N VAL A 33 6.39 7.42 -9.50
CA VAL A 33 7.04 8.56 -10.16
C VAL A 33 7.29 8.29 -11.65
N ARG A 34 7.61 7.05 -12.01
CA ARG A 34 7.82 6.66 -13.41
C ARG A 34 6.51 6.67 -14.20
N LEU A 35 5.43 6.12 -13.63
CA LEU A 35 4.10 6.17 -14.23
C LEU A 35 3.57 7.60 -14.34
N ALA A 36 3.80 8.45 -13.34
CA ALA A 36 3.45 9.86 -13.39
C ALA A 36 4.14 10.63 -14.54
N ARG A 37 5.35 10.21 -14.94
CA ARG A 37 6.06 10.76 -16.10
C ARG A 37 5.61 10.17 -17.42
N TRP A 38 5.06 8.96 -17.39
CA TRP A 38 4.52 8.25 -18.54
C TRP A 38 3.10 8.74 -18.87
N ALA A 39 2.32 9.12 -17.85
CA ALA A 39 0.99 9.69 -17.98
C ALA A 39 0.99 10.91 -18.92
N GLY A 40 -0.03 10.99 -19.74
CA GLY A 40 -0.17 11.98 -20.81
C GLY A 40 -1.54 11.91 -21.49
N PRO A 41 -1.75 12.65 -22.58
CA PRO A 41 -3.08 12.87 -23.17
C PRO A 41 -3.87 11.62 -23.59
N ASP A 42 -3.16 10.50 -23.81
CA ASP A 42 -3.76 9.22 -24.21
C ASP A 42 -4.01 8.28 -23.01
N THR A 43 -3.74 8.74 -21.79
CA THR A 43 -3.94 7.94 -20.56
C THR A 43 -5.40 7.98 -20.19
N ARG A 44 -6.01 6.80 -20.06
CA ARG A 44 -7.43 6.63 -19.78
C ARG A 44 -7.59 6.02 -18.39
N VAL A 45 -8.54 6.56 -17.64
CA VAL A 45 -8.88 6.03 -16.32
C VAL A 45 -10.35 5.63 -16.25
N GLY A 46 -10.66 4.73 -15.33
CA GLY A 46 -12.02 4.41 -14.93
C GLY A 46 -12.56 5.43 -13.92
N ALA A 47 -13.77 5.17 -13.42
CA ALA A 47 -14.51 6.11 -12.59
C ALA A 47 -13.85 6.37 -11.22
N GLY A 48 -13.03 5.45 -10.72
CA GLY A 48 -12.24 5.60 -9.50
C GLY A 48 -10.84 6.18 -9.73
N GLY A 49 -10.52 6.61 -10.96
CA GLY A 49 -9.17 7.08 -11.31
C GLY A 49 -8.17 5.95 -11.56
N GLU A 50 -8.61 4.69 -11.55
CA GLU A 50 -7.79 3.53 -11.86
C GLU A 50 -7.40 3.47 -13.33
N LEU A 51 -6.18 3.02 -13.64
CA LEU A 51 -5.76 2.84 -15.02
C LEU A 51 -6.57 1.70 -15.67
N VAL A 52 -7.12 1.97 -16.86
CA VAL A 52 -7.92 0.97 -17.58
C VAL A 52 -7.11 -0.30 -17.87
N THR A 53 -7.77 -1.45 -17.82
CA THR A 53 -7.13 -2.77 -17.97
C THR A 53 -6.30 -2.90 -19.25
N GLU A 54 -6.72 -2.28 -20.36
CA GLU A 54 -5.96 -2.36 -21.62
C GLU A 54 -4.62 -1.63 -21.57
N GLN A 55 -4.46 -0.66 -20.66
CA GLN A 55 -3.21 0.11 -20.49
C GLN A 55 -2.30 -0.45 -19.39
N LEU A 56 -2.77 -1.35 -18.52
CA LEU A 56 -1.96 -1.95 -17.45
C LEU A 56 -0.74 -2.70 -18.00
N GLY A 57 -0.89 -3.44 -19.12
CA GLY A 57 0.25 -4.13 -19.75
C GLY A 57 1.31 -3.17 -20.31
N ASP A 58 0.88 -2.03 -20.85
CA ASP A 58 1.80 -0.99 -21.34
C ASP A 58 2.51 -0.28 -20.19
N ALA A 59 1.79 -0.01 -19.09
CA ALA A 59 2.35 0.55 -17.86
C ALA A 59 3.38 -0.41 -17.23
N ALA A 60 3.08 -1.70 -17.14
CA ALA A 60 4.01 -2.73 -16.66
C ALA A 60 5.30 -2.76 -17.50
N ARG A 61 5.16 -2.68 -18.83
CA ARG A 61 6.31 -2.63 -19.75
C ARG A 61 7.11 -1.35 -19.61
N GLU A 62 6.46 -0.21 -19.40
CA GLU A 62 7.16 1.03 -19.05
C GLU A 62 7.96 0.81 -17.77
N LEU A 63 7.39 0.21 -16.72
CA LEU A 63 8.12 -0.06 -15.48
C LEU A 63 9.26 -1.09 -15.63
N GLY A 64 9.30 -1.86 -16.73
CA GLY A 64 10.24 -2.94 -16.93
C GLY A 64 9.88 -4.20 -16.14
N LEU A 65 8.60 -4.35 -15.78
CA LEU A 65 8.04 -5.50 -15.12
C LEU A 65 7.67 -6.59 -16.16
N PRO A 66 7.66 -7.87 -15.77
CA PRO A 66 7.24 -8.94 -16.64
C PRO A 66 5.74 -8.82 -16.97
N ASP A 67 5.36 -8.93 -18.25
CA ASP A 67 4.00 -8.71 -18.76
C ASP A 67 3.37 -9.97 -19.41
N GLY A 68 3.85 -11.15 -19.02
CA GLY A 68 3.27 -12.43 -19.43
C GLY A 68 1.91 -12.72 -18.80
N PRO A 69 1.18 -13.71 -19.33
CA PRO A 69 -0.19 -14.02 -18.90
C PRO A 69 -0.30 -14.52 -17.45
N ASP A 70 0.79 -15.01 -16.87
CA ASP A 70 0.88 -15.49 -15.48
C ASP A 70 1.80 -14.60 -14.63
N ASP A 71 2.18 -13.41 -15.12
CA ASP A 71 3.07 -12.48 -14.43
C ASP A 71 2.27 -11.38 -13.72
N ASP A 72 2.69 -11.01 -12.49
CA ASP A 72 2.02 -9.98 -11.67
C ASP A 72 2.35 -8.54 -12.09
N GLY A 73 3.07 -8.33 -13.20
CA GLY A 73 3.50 -7.00 -13.65
C GLY A 73 2.36 -5.99 -13.83
N PRO A 74 1.23 -6.36 -14.50
CA PRO A 74 0.05 -5.50 -14.58
C PRO A 74 -0.54 -5.14 -13.21
N ALA A 75 -0.54 -6.07 -12.25
CA ALA A 75 -1.03 -5.81 -10.89
C ALA A 75 -0.13 -4.80 -10.16
N TYR A 76 1.19 -5.00 -10.19
CA TYR A 76 2.16 -4.05 -9.64
C TYR A 76 2.14 -2.68 -10.33
N ALA A 77 1.80 -2.62 -11.62
CA ALA A 77 1.60 -1.37 -12.33
C ALA A 77 0.33 -0.64 -11.85
N GLY A 78 -0.76 -1.38 -11.63
CA GLY A 78 -2.00 -0.84 -11.04
C GLY A 78 -1.79 -0.29 -9.63
N GLU A 79 -1.05 -1.02 -8.79
CA GLU A 79 -0.66 -0.58 -7.44
C GLU A 79 0.14 0.74 -7.48
N ALA A 80 1.20 0.79 -8.29
CA ALA A 80 2.01 2.00 -8.45
C ALA A 80 1.20 3.18 -9.04
N TRP A 81 0.22 2.90 -9.89
CA TRP A 81 -0.69 3.92 -10.44
C TRP A 81 -1.57 4.52 -9.35
N ARG A 82 -2.19 3.68 -8.51
CA ARG A 82 -3.01 4.12 -7.37
C ARG A 82 -2.20 5.04 -6.44
N VAL A 83 -1.00 4.61 -6.06
CA VAL A 83 -0.07 5.45 -5.27
C VAL A 83 0.24 6.76 -5.98
N ALA A 84 0.44 6.76 -7.30
CA ALA A 84 0.70 8.00 -8.04
C ALA A 84 -0.50 8.97 -8.00
N VAL A 85 -1.74 8.46 -8.08
CA VAL A 85 -2.96 9.26 -7.97
C VAL A 85 -3.12 9.82 -6.56
N ASP A 86 -3.05 8.97 -5.53
CA ASP A 86 -3.30 9.36 -4.14
C ASP A 86 -2.24 10.31 -3.58
N THR A 87 -1.00 10.22 -4.06
CA THR A 87 0.08 11.15 -3.72
C THR A 87 0.10 12.43 -4.56
N GLY A 88 -0.86 12.58 -5.50
CA GLY A 88 -0.95 13.73 -6.41
C GLY A 88 0.20 13.83 -7.42
N LEU A 89 0.96 12.74 -7.61
CA LEU A 89 1.96 12.63 -8.69
C LEU A 89 1.26 12.54 -10.07
N VAL A 90 0.05 12.00 -10.09
CA VAL A 90 -0.89 12.00 -11.22
C VAL A 90 -2.13 12.78 -10.81
N GLU A 91 -2.67 13.56 -11.74
CA GLU A 91 -3.95 14.24 -11.61
C GLU A 91 -4.93 13.58 -12.57
N VAL A 92 -6.07 13.15 -12.04
CA VAL A 92 -7.17 12.56 -12.81
C VAL A 92 -8.07 13.69 -13.32
N GLU A 93 -8.33 13.68 -14.63
CA GLU A 93 -9.20 14.63 -15.29
C GLU A 93 -10.53 13.93 -15.60
N ASP A 94 -11.60 14.32 -14.90
CA ASP A 94 -12.94 13.85 -15.25
C ASP A 94 -13.29 14.24 -16.70
N PRO A 95 -14.03 13.41 -17.44
CA PRO A 95 -14.47 13.76 -18.79
C PRO A 95 -15.52 14.87 -18.68
N GLN A 96 -15.04 16.12 -18.72
CA GLN A 96 -15.76 17.40 -18.81
C GLN A 96 -17.29 17.35 -18.59
N GLU A 97 -17.74 17.82 -17.42
CA GLU A 97 -19.05 18.47 -17.24
C GLU A 97 -19.21 19.76 -18.10
N ASP A 98 -18.12 20.23 -18.74
CA ASP A 98 -18.01 21.51 -19.45
C ASP A 98 -18.36 21.47 -20.95
N ALA A 99 -19.30 20.62 -21.36
CA ALA A 99 -19.98 20.77 -22.65
C ALA A 99 -21.26 21.62 -22.47
N PRO A 100 -21.31 22.90 -22.91
CA PRO A 100 -22.54 23.66 -22.87
C PRO A 100 -23.52 23.10 -23.91
N GLY A 101 -24.39 22.18 -23.48
CA GLY A 101 -25.51 21.69 -24.30
C GLY A 101 -25.78 20.18 -24.30
N ALA A 102 -25.33 19.40 -23.32
CA ALA A 102 -25.87 18.04 -23.16
C ALA A 102 -27.33 18.10 -22.66
N PRO A 103 -28.29 17.36 -23.26
CA PRO A 103 -29.63 17.27 -22.71
C PRO A 103 -29.61 16.50 -21.39
N ASP A 104 -30.46 16.91 -20.45
CA ASP A 104 -30.84 16.10 -19.28
C ASP A 104 -31.49 14.81 -19.80
N ASP A 105 -30.73 13.73 -19.96
CA ASP A 105 -31.27 12.40 -20.22
C ASP A 105 -31.25 11.57 -18.94
N GLU A 106 -32.46 11.13 -18.58
CA GLU A 106 -32.84 10.45 -17.36
C GLU A 106 -32.01 9.17 -17.11
N ALA A 107 -31.67 8.96 -15.84
CA ALA A 107 -31.07 7.73 -15.34
C ALA A 107 -31.91 6.49 -15.72
N GLY A 108 -31.42 5.72 -16.69
CA GLY A 108 -31.84 4.35 -16.96
C GLY A 108 -31.11 3.36 -16.05
N PRO A 109 -31.69 2.18 -15.77
CA PRO A 109 -31.20 1.29 -14.72
C PRO A 109 -29.84 0.69 -15.11
N ALA A 110 -28.91 0.69 -14.15
CA ALA A 110 -27.64 -0.01 -14.23
C ALA A 110 -27.91 -1.52 -14.35
N GLY A 111 -27.57 -2.06 -15.51
CA GLY A 111 -27.57 -3.49 -15.81
C GLY A 111 -26.26 -3.80 -16.50
N SER A 112 -25.52 -4.72 -15.89
CA SER A 112 -24.29 -5.38 -16.34
C SER A 112 -24.15 -5.52 -17.86
N ASP A 113 -23.07 -5.00 -18.40
CA ASP A 113 -22.23 -5.64 -19.43
C ASP A 113 -20.88 -4.90 -19.47
N ASP A 114 -19.80 -5.67 -19.35
CA ASP A 114 -18.41 -5.25 -19.62
C ASP A 114 -18.31 -4.50 -20.96
N ASP A 115 -17.42 -3.50 -21.04
CA ASP A 115 -17.03 -2.70 -22.22
C ASP A 115 -17.95 -1.53 -22.67
N ALA A 116 -17.96 -0.41 -21.92
CA ALA A 116 -18.28 0.95 -22.37
C ALA A 116 -18.13 1.96 -21.20
N GLU A 117 -17.39 3.07 -21.22
CA GLU A 117 -16.45 3.75 -22.11
C GLU A 117 -15.49 4.50 -21.16
N ALA A 118 -14.21 4.73 -21.48
CA ALA A 118 -13.29 5.42 -20.57
C ALA A 118 -13.86 6.75 -20.03
N VAL A 119 -13.95 6.88 -18.71
CA VAL A 119 -14.55 8.05 -18.05
C VAL A 119 -13.44 8.86 -17.39
N GLY A 120 -12.53 9.41 -18.20
CA GLY A 120 -11.53 10.36 -17.73
C GLY A 120 -10.16 10.24 -18.41
N GLY A 121 -9.41 11.34 -18.36
CA GLY A 121 -8.00 11.41 -18.69
C GLY A 121 -7.14 11.42 -17.43
N ALA A 122 -5.83 11.27 -17.60
CA ALA A 122 -4.90 11.51 -16.50
C ALA A 122 -3.62 12.17 -17.01
N VAL A 123 -3.11 13.11 -16.23
CA VAL A 123 -1.90 13.87 -16.55
C VAL A 123 -0.94 13.89 -15.37
N ALA A 124 0.30 14.32 -15.61
CA ALA A 124 1.27 14.52 -14.54
C ALA A 124 0.75 15.59 -13.55
N GLY A 125 0.61 15.21 -12.29
CA GLY A 125 0.17 16.08 -11.21
C GLY A 125 1.25 17.04 -10.72
N ALA A 126 0.83 18.06 -9.95
CA ALA A 126 1.72 19.10 -9.46
C ALA A 126 2.86 18.58 -8.55
N ASN A 127 2.59 17.51 -7.79
CA ASN A 127 3.55 16.96 -6.84
C ASN A 127 4.75 16.28 -7.51
N LEU A 128 4.65 15.91 -8.80
CA LEU A 128 5.78 15.36 -9.55
C LEU A 128 7.00 16.30 -9.58
N ALA A 129 6.77 17.61 -9.50
CA ALA A 129 7.84 18.60 -9.43
C ALA A 129 8.65 18.49 -8.12
N LEU A 130 8.04 18.07 -7.01
CA LEU A 130 8.68 17.96 -5.70
C LEU A 130 9.81 16.91 -5.70
N VAL A 131 9.66 15.84 -6.48
CA VAL A 131 10.69 14.80 -6.65
C VAL A 131 12.04 15.36 -7.13
N THR A 132 12.02 16.45 -7.91
CA THR A 132 13.24 17.02 -8.52
C THR A 132 13.59 18.41 -8.02
N LYS A 133 12.60 19.20 -7.57
CA LYS A 133 12.75 20.59 -7.14
C LYS A 133 12.42 20.80 -5.66
N GLY A 134 11.86 19.80 -5.00
CA GLY A 134 11.49 19.85 -3.59
C GLY A 134 12.70 19.73 -2.67
N SER A 135 12.44 20.00 -1.40
CA SER A 135 13.32 19.72 -0.29
C SER A 135 13.27 18.23 0.09
N PRO A 136 14.24 17.73 0.88
CA PRO A 136 14.15 16.38 1.45
C PRO A 136 12.84 16.11 2.20
N GLN A 137 12.30 17.14 2.88
CA GLN A 137 11.04 17.02 3.60
C GLN A 137 9.83 16.85 2.65
N ASP A 138 9.84 17.51 1.49
CA ASP A 138 8.76 17.34 0.50
C ASP A 138 8.75 15.91 -0.06
N VAL A 139 9.93 15.33 -0.29
CA VAL A 139 10.07 13.93 -0.71
C VAL A 139 9.61 12.96 0.37
N LEU A 140 9.94 13.25 1.63
CA LEU A 140 9.47 12.44 2.76
C LEU A 140 7.96 12.54 2.94
N GLY A 141 7.35 13.70 2.67
CA GLY A 141 5.90 13.87 2.61
C GLY A 141 5.27 12.93 1.58
N LEU A 142 5.77 12.92 0.34
CA LEU A 142 5.27 12.01 -0.70
C LEU A 142 5.39 10.54 -0.33
N TRP A 143 6.48 10.17 0.37
CA TRP A 143 6.66 8.80 0.82
C TRP A 143 5.72 8.44 1.98
N LEU A 144 5.44 9.37 2.90
CA LEU A 144 4.45 9.17 3.96
C LEU A 144 3.04 9.04 3.36
N ASP A 145 2.68 9.89 2.40
CA ASP A 145 1.40 9.79 1.70
C ASP A 145 1.28 8.44 0.97
N ALA A 146 2.35 7.97 0.33
CA ALA A 146 2.39 6.64 -0.29
C ALA A 146 2.29 5.50 0.74
N LEU A 147 2.94 5.66 1.90
CA LEU A 147 2.87 4.69 3.00
C LEU A 147 1.44 4.59 3.55
N ASP A 148 0.74 5.72 3.73
CA ASP A 148 -0.63 5.74 4.22
C ASP A 148 -1.57 4.97 3.28
N VAL A 149 -1.38 5.11 1.96
CA VAL A 149 -2.12 4.33 0.95
C VAL A 149 -1.88 2.83 1.10
N VAL A 150 -0.62 2.42 1.29
CA VAL A 150 -0.27 1.00 1.44
C VAL A 150 -0.74 0.44 2.78
N LEU A 151 -0.69 1.22 3.86
CA LEU A 151 -1.20 0.82 5.17
C LEU A 151 -2.72 0.62 5.13
N ALA A 152 -3.45 1.48 4.41
CA ALA A 152 -4.88 1.31 4.20
C ALA A 152 -5.19 0.02 3.43
N ASP A 153 -4.41 -0.28 2.38
CA ASP A 153 -4.55 -1.53 1.59
C ASP A 153 -4.23 -2.77 2.44
N ALA A 154 -3.17 -2.70 3.26
CA ALA A 154 -2.79 -3.80 4.15
C ALA A 154 -3.77 -4.03 5.32
N ALA A 155 -4.53 -3.02 5.72
CA ALA A 155 -5.57 -3.15 6.74
C ALA A 155 -6.94 -3.56 6.16
N ALA A 156 -7.07 -3.60 4.83
CA ALA A 156 -8.30 -4.02 4.17
C ALA A 156 -8.48 -5.56 4.27
N PRO A 157 -9.73 -6.04 4.36
CA PRO A 157 -10.00 -7.46 4.44
C PRO A 157 -9.84 -8.08 3.05
N VAL A 158 -9.31 -9.31 2.99
CA VAL A 158 -9.29 -10.08 1.74
C VAL A 158 -10.70 -10.60 1.47
N ILE A 159 -11.29 -10.16 0.36
CA ILE A 159 -12.63 -10.60 -0.06
C ILE A 159 -12.46 -11.66 -1.15
N ASP A 160 -12.64 -12.92 -0.78
CA ASP A 160 -12.52 -14.05 -1.72
C ASP A 160 -13.67 -14.12 -2.73
N ASP A 161 -14.89 -13.81 -2.30
CA ASP A 161 -16.07 -13.76 -3.17
C ASP A 161 -16.88 -12.48 -2.93
N LEU A 162 -16.74 -11.51 -3.83
CA LEU A 162 -17.45 -10.24 -3.77
C LEU A 162 -18.97 -10.43 -3.80
N HIS A 163 -19.48 -11.53 -4.37
CA HIS A 163 -20.92 -11.81 -4.41
C HIS A 163 -21.51 -12.04 -3.02
N ASP A 164 -20.73 -12.57 -2.07
CA ASP A 164 -21.22 -12.89 -0.72
C ASP A 164 -21.35 -11.64 0.18
N VAL A 165 -20.78 -10.51 -0.25
CA VAL A 165 -20.77 -9.24 0.49
C VAL A 165 -21.49 -8.11 -0.26
N ILE A 166 -21.99 -8.37 -1.46
CA ILE A 166 -22.90 -7.44 -2.14
C ILE A 166 -24.32 -7.64 -1.60
N GLY A 167 -24.87 -6.58 -1.02
CA GLY A 167 -26.25 -6.53 -0.55
C GLY A 167 -27.28 -6.64 -1.67
N GLU A 168 -28.55 -6.86 -1.30
CA GLU A 168 -29.66 -6.97 -2.27
C GLU A 168 -29.88 -5.70 -3.12
N ASP A 169 -29.31 -4.57 -2.69
CA ASP A 169 -29.30 -3.26 -3.35
C ASP A 169 -28.09 -3.04 -4.29
N GLY A 170 -27.13 -3.96 -4.30
CA GLY A 170 -25.91 -3.85 -5.09
C GLY A 170 -24.77 -3.08 -4.41
N GLU A 171 -24.92 -2.66 -3.15
CA GLU A 171 -23.86 -2.03 -2.36
C GLU A 171 -23.07 -3.08 -1.55
N ILE A 172 -21.81 -2.77 -1.19
CA ILE A 172 -21.02 -3.65 -0.31
C ILE A 172 -21.57 -3.53 1.12
N ASP A 173 -22.00 -4.65 1.69
CA ASP A 173 -22.43 -4.75 3.08
C ASP A 173 -21.21 -4.90 4.00
N PHE A 174 -20.63 -3.76 4.38
CA PHE A 174 -19.48 -3.73 5.31
C PHE A 174 -19.83 -4.26 6.70
N ASP A 175 -21.10 -4.22 7.12
CA ASP A 175 -21.52 -4.76 8.41
C ASP A 175 -21.51 -6.30 8.39
N ALA A 176 -21.70 -6.92 7.23
CA ALA A 176 -21.61 -8.38 7.06
C ALA A 176 -20.18 -8.92 7.10
N LEU A 177 -19.18 -8.07 6.86
CA LEU A 177 -17.75 -8.44 6.85
C LEU A 177 -17.15 -8.61 8.26
N ASP A 178 -17.85 -8.19 9.33
CA ASP A 178 -17.31 -8.09 10.71
C ASP A 178 -15.94 -7.37 10.77
N TRP A 179 -15.71 -6.46 9.80
CA TRP A 179 -14.45 -5.75 9.61
C TRP A 179 -14.52 -4.38 10.29
N ASP A 180 -13.56 -4.13 11.18
CA ASP A 180 -13.38 -2.85 11.87
C ASP A 180 -12.07 -2.21 11.36
N PRO A 181 -12.12 -1.20 10.47
CA PRO A 181 -10.93 -0.62 9.86
C PRO A 181 -10.01 0.05 10.91
N GLU A 182 -10.58 0.65 11.95
CA GLU A 182 -9.80 1.25 13.02
C GLU A 182 -9.06 0.19 13.84
N ALA A 183 -9.72 -0.92 14.18
CA ALA A 183 -9.08 -2.03 14.90
C ALA A 183 -7.99 -2.71 14.06
N GLU A 184 -8.20 -2.85 12.75
CA GLU A 184 -7.23 -3.43 11.82
C GLU A 184 -5.99 -2.55 11.67
N ALA A 185 -6.17 -1.23 11.59
CA ALA A 185 -5.07 -0.28 11.60
C ALA A 185 -4.30 -0.32 12.94
N GLU A 186 -4.99 -0.33 14.08
CA GLU A 186 -4.35 -0.41 15.41
C GLU A 186 -3.55 -1.72 15.56
N PHE A 187 -4.07 -2.84 15.06
CA PHE A 187 -3.35 -4.11 15.04
C PHE A 187 -2.05 -4.00 14.24
N LEU A 188 -2.10 -3.50 13.00
CA LEU A 188 -0.92 -3.39 12.14
C LEU A 188 0.11 -2.41 12.70
N GLU A 189 -0.32 -1.27 13.25
CA GLU A 189 0.56 -0.34 13.97
C GLU A 189 1.24 -1.01 15.17
N GLY A 190 0.49 -1.81 15.95
CA GLY A 190 1.00 -2.60 17.05
C GLY A 190 2.07 -3.60 16.61
N VAL A 191 1.84 -4.31 15.51
CA VAL A 191 2.80 -5.23 14.88
C VAL A 191 4.08 -4.50 14.52
N LEU A 192 4.00 -3.37 13.83
CA LEU A 192 5.16 -2.60 13.38
C LEU A 192 5.96 -2.04 14.56
N ALA A 193 5.28 -1.53 15.59
CA ALA A 193 5.90 -1.07 16.82
C ALA A 193 6.64 -2.23 17.53
N ASN A 194 6.03 -3.41 17.59
CA ASN A 194 6.62 -4.57 18.22
C ASN A 194 7.78 -5.16 17.41
N LEU A 195 7.70 -5.18 16.08
CA LEU A 195 8.81 -5.52 15.19
C LEU A 195 10.02 -4.59 15.45
N TYR A 196 9.79 -3.28 15.56
CA TYR A 196 10.83 -2.33 15.97
C TYR A 196 11.40 -2.66 17.35
N LEU A 197 10.56 -2.97 18.34
CA LEU A 197 11.03 -3.35 19.67
C LEU A 197 11.88 -4.63 19.63
N LEU A 198 11.47 -5.67 18.91
CA LEU A 198 12.22 -6.92 18.78
C LEU A 198 13.58 -6.68 18.11
N THR A 199 13.62 -5.91 17.03
CA THR A 199 14.89 -5.58 16.33
C THR A 199 15.87 -4.79 17.21
N VAL A 200 15.37 -3.93 18.11
CA VAL A 200 16.18 -3.12 19.03
C VAL A 200 16.56 -3.86 20.32
N SER A 201 15.68 -4.74 20.83
CA SER A 201 15.82 -5.41 22.13
C SER A 201 16.49 -6.77 22.06
N GLU A 202 16.26 -7.56 21.01
CA GLU A 202 16.88 -8.88 20.80
C GLU A 202 18.22 -8.79 20.06
N ALA A 203 19.04 -7.79 20.38
CA ALA A 203 20.34 -7.57 19.76
C ALA A 203 21.35 -8.71 20.05
N GLY A 204 21.22 -9.82 19.32
CA GLY A 204 22.32 -10.51 18.65
C GLY A 204 22.94 -9.61 17.57
N PRO A 205 23.86 -10.09 16.70
CA PRO A 205 24.48 -9.24 15.68
C PRO A 205 23.40 -8.51 14.88
N ALA A 206 23.58 -7.20 14.68
CA ALA A 206 22.57 -6.19 14.32
C ALA A 206 21.80 -6.38 12.99
N ASP A 207 21.87 -7.55 12.37
CA ASP A 207 21.38 -7.85 11.03
C ASP A 207 20.61 -9.19 10.96
N GLN A 208 20.10 -9.73 12.07
CA GLN A 208 19.34 -10.98 12.02
C GLN A 208 17.84 -10.69 11.81
N PRO A 209 17.19 -11.24 10.77
CA PRO A 209 15.76 -11.03 10.52
C PRO A 209 14.91 -11.63 11.65
N VAL A 210 13.83 -10.94 12.00
CA VAL A 210 12.85 -11.43 12.97
C VAL A 210 11.98 -12.50 12.28
N PRO A 211 11.94 -13.74 12.79
CA PRO A 211 11.09 -14.77 12.19
C PRO A 211 9.61 -14.40 12.32
N LEU A 212 8.84 -14.53 11.24
CA LEU A 212 7.40 -14.23 11.24
C LEU A 212 6.61 -14.96 12.33
N PRO A 213 6.87 -16.26 12.64
CA PRO A 213 6.19 -16.93 13.75
C PRO A 213 6.49 -16.32 15.13
N VAL A 214 7.68 -15.74 15.31
CA VAL A 214 8.06 -15.06 16.56
C VAL A 214 7.28 -13.75 16.69
N LEU A 215 7.20 -12.98 15.61
CA LEU A 215 6.42 -11.75 15.58
C LEU A 215 4.92 -12.04 15.84
N ALA A 216 4.34 -13.00 15.12
CA ALA A 216 2.95 -13.41 15.33
C ALA A 216 2.69 -13.88 16.77
N ALA A 217 3.56 -14.73 17.32
CA ALA A 217 3.45 -15.18 18.70
C ALA A 217 3.51 -14.03 19.70
N SER A 218 4.36 -13.03 19.49
CA SER A 218 4.47 -11.88 20.39
C SER A 218 3.25 -10.94 20.35
N MET A 219 2.40 -11.04 19.32
CA MET A 219 1.13 -10.29 19.25
C MET A 219 -0.04 -11.06 19.89
N VAL A 220 -0.01 -12.40 19.83
CA VAL A 220 -1.15 -13.26 20.22
C VAL A 220 -0.97 -13.88 21.61
N VAL A 221 0.26 -14.29 21.97
CA VAL A 221 0.53 -15.03 23.21
C VAL A 221 0.64 -14.07 24.40
N PRO A 222 -0.19 -14.23 25.46
CA PRO A 222 -0.08 -13.40 26.65
C PRO A 222 1.26 -13.58 27.38
N ASP A 223 1.83 -12.49 27.90
CA ASP A 223 3.12 -12.48 28.58
C ASP A 223 3.22 -13.42 29.81
N ASP A 224 2.10 -13.73 30.45
CA ASP A 224 2.01 -14.58 31.64
C ASP A 224 1.63 -16.03 31.35
N MET A 225 1.45 -16.38 30.07
CA MET A 225 1.15 -17.74 29.64
C MET A 225 2.40 -18.63 29.67
N GLY A 226 2.27 -19.83 30.26
CA GLY A 226 3.36 -20.81 30.33
C GLY A 226 3.61 -21.52 29.00
N GLU A 227 2.79 -22.53 28.70
CA GLU A 227 2.80 -23.23 27.41
C GLU A 227 1.57 -22.78 26.59
N PRO A 228 1.72 -22.37 25.32
CA PRO A 228 0.59 -22.04 24.46
C PRO A 228 -0.37 -23.23 24.31
N THR A 229 -1.67 -22.96 24.43
CA THR A 229 -2.71 -23.96 24.14
C THR A 229 -2.88 -24.16 22.65
N ASP A 230 -3.50 -25.27 22.23
CA ASP A 230 -3.78 -25.55 20.82
C ASP A 230 -4.54 -24.38 20.14
N ASP A 231 -5.55 -23.82 20.82
CA ASP A 231 -6.31 -22.64 20.33
C ASP A 231 -5.43 -21.40 20.10
N VAL A 232 -4.38 -21.21 20.91
CA VAL A 232 -3.44 -20.08 20.76
C VAL A 232 -2.48 -20.35 19.60
N LEU A 233 -2.06 -21.60 19.42
CA LEU A 233 -1.21 -21.98 18.28
C LEU A 233 -1.95 -21.82 16.94
N GLU A 234 -3.25 -22.07 16.91
CA GLU A 234 -4.11 -21.79 15.75
C GLU A 234 -4.15 -20.29 15.45
N GLN A 235 -4.44 -19.45 16.45
CA GLN A 235 -4.45 -17.98 16.29
C GLN A 235 -3.08 -17.42 15.86
N VAL A 236 -1.97 -17.97 16.35
CA VAL A 236 -0.62 -17.59 15.91
C VAL A 236 -0.42 -17.92 14.43
N SER A 237 -0.96 -19.05 13.97
CA SER A 237 -0.86 -19.46 12.57
C SER A 237 -1.70 -18.56 11.66
N GLU A 238 -2.91 -18.19 12.08
CA GLU A 238 -3.76 -17.22 11.39
C GLU A 238 -3.10 -15.84 11.31
N ALA A 239 -2.57 -15.33 12.43
CA ALA A 239 -1.84 -14.08 12.47
C ALA A 239 -0.59 -14.12 11.57
N MET A 240 0.11 -15.25 11.50
CA MET A 240 1.26 -15.43 10.62
C MET A 240 0.88 -15.31 9.14
N MET A 241 -0.18 -15.99 8.70
CA MET A 241 -0.63 -15.90 7.29
C MET A 241 -1.10 -14.49 6.94
N ARG A 242 -1.88 -13.87 7.85
CA ARG A 242 -2.30 -12.48 7.69
C ARG A 242 -1.12 -11.52 7.57
N LEU A 243 -0.09 -11.68 8.41
CA LEU A 243 1.11 -10.86 8.35
C LEU A 243 1.95 -11.10 7.09
N ASP A 244 1.95 -12.32 6.54
CA ASP A 244 2.60 -12.61 5.26
C ASP A 244 2.01 -11.75 4.14
N ASP A 245 0.67 -11.69 4.04
CA ASP A 245 -0.01 -10.88 3.03
C ASP A 245 0.24 -9.38 3.25
N GLN A 246 0.14 -8.91 4.49
CA GLN A 246 0.37 -7.50 4.83
C GLN A 246 1.82 -7.07 4.54
N PHE A 247 2.81 -7.91 4.84
CA PHE A 247 4.21 -7.57 4.61
C PHE A 247 4.62 -7.67 3.14
N ARG A 248 3.95 -8.50 2.33
CA ARG A 248 4.08 -8.47 0.86
C ARG A 248 3.71 -7.10 0.29
N LEU A 249 2.68 -6.44 0.85
CA LEU A 249 2.27 -5.08 0.44
C LEU A 249 3.21 -3.98 0.99
N LEU A 250 3.76 -4.16 2.20
CA LEU A 250 4.63 -3.16 2.83
C LEU A 250 6.10 -3.20 2.33
N GLU A 251 6.56 -4.30 1.75
CA GLU A 251 7.94 -4.41 1.23
C GLU A 251 8.22 -3.40 0.10
N PRO A 252 7.34 -3.23 -0.92
CA PRO A 252 7.61 -2.32 -2.03
C PRO A 252 7.72 -0.84 -1.63
N VAL A 253 7.03 -0.40 -0.56
CA VAL A 253 7.16 0.97 -0.03
C VAL A 253 8.43 1.16 0.79
N GLY A 254 9.15 0.07 1.09
CA GLY A 254 10.45 0.07 1.74
C GLY A 254 10.38 0.25 3.26
N LEU A 255 9.23 -0.06 3.86
CA LEU A 255 9.06 -0.02 5.32
C LEU A 255 9.73 -1.24 5.98
N VAL A 256 9.62 -2.41 5.33
CA VAL A 256 10.17 -3.68 5.78
C VAL A 256 10.96 -4.35 4.65
N ASP A 257 11.99 -5.11 4.99
CA ASP A 257 12.62 -6.07 4.08
C ASP A 257 12.01 -7.45 4.39
N TYR A 258 11.20 -7.96 3.48
CA TYR A 258 10.38 -9.14 3.72
C TYR A 258 10.59 -10.22 2.66
N GLN A 259 10.77 -11.46 3.12
CA GLN A 259 10.78 -12.63 2.28
C GLN A 259 9.50 -13.44 2.54
N PRO A 260 8.58 -13.52 1.55
CA PRO A 260 7.33 -14.24 1.69
C PRO A 260 7.46 -15.71 2.08
N VAL A 261 6.42 -16.23 2.72
CA VAL A 261 6.31 -17.66 3.02
C VAL A 261 6.30 -18.46 1.72
N ASP A 262 7.14 -19.49 1.64
CA ASP A 262 7.13 -20.42 0.51
C ASP A 262 5.99 -21.43 0.70
N GLU A 263 4.90 -21.23 -0.04
CA GLU A 263 3.72 -22.10 -0.02
C GLU A 263 3.98 -23.54 -0.52
N ALA A 264 5.16 -23.81 -1.09
CA ALA A 264 5.55 -25.15 -1.54
C ALA A 264 6.27 -26.00 -0.46
N LEU A 265 6.51 -25.46 0.75
CA LEU A 265 7.22 -26.13 1.85
C LEU A 265 6.33 -26.94 2.79
#